data_AF-A0A2S8AZY0-F1
#
_entry.id   AF-A0A2S8AZY0-F1
#
_cell.length_a   1.000
_cell.length_b   1.000
_cell.length_c   1.000
_cell.angle_alpha   90.00
_cell.angle_beta   90.00
_cell.angle_gamma   90.00
#
_symmetry.space_group_name_H-M   'P 1'
#
loop_
_entity.id
_entity.type
_entity.pdbx_description
1 polymer ?
#
loop_
_entity_poly.entity_id
_entity_poly.type
_entity_poly.pdbx_seq_one_letter_code
_entity_poly.pdbx_strand_id
1 'polypeptide(L)'
;MTRTASRHIAMNMARRTRSNRIPITPAACMRRKRLALATADFVQCKLQIPVSFGRRLSHLKLLHNMRGLDSVVSAMIRKAMAIYSADELVAPPPPTDHDKLKQVALHIPSEHYAFLEAIAHRNRGINLGIALETIGSYVNDLTPMPSQLSLIEHWERTA
;
A
#
# COMPACT_ATOMS: atom_id res chain seq x y z
N MET A 1 24.83 75.76 -17.46
CA MET A 1 23.41 75.67 -17.05
C MET A 1 22.73 74.85 -18.13
N THR A 2 22.07 73.69 -17.98
CA THR A 2 21.50 72.88 -16.89
C THR A 2 21.19 71.53 -17.58
N ARG A 3 21.87 70.42 -17.26
CA ARG A 3 21.42 69.30 -16.41
C ARG A 3 20.03 68.72 -16.74
N THR A 4 20.01 67.52 -17.36
CA THR A 4 19.08 66.43 -17.00
C THR A 4 19.62 65.07 -17.44
N ALA A 5 19.37 64.07 -16.61
CA ALA A 5 20.03 62.76 -16.53
C ALA A 5 19.11 61.61 -16.99
N SER A 6 19.61 60.36 -16.85
CA SER A 6 18.92 59.05 -16.95
C SER A 6 19.02 58.38 -18.33
N ARG A 7 19.27 57.07 -18.47
CA ARG A 7 19.29 55.94 -17.53
C ARG A 7 20.02 54.75 -18.18
N HIS A 8 20.50 53.86 -17.31
CA HIS A 8 20.87 52.43 -17.44
C HIS A 8 20.39 51.69 -18.72
N ILE A 9 21.07 50.65 -19.22
CA ILE A 9 21.16 49.32 -18.58
C ILE A 9 22.34 48.54 -19.19
N ALA A 10 23.26 48.10 -18.34
CA ALA A 10 24.24 47.07 -18.65
C ALA A 10 23.51 45.74 -18.92
N MET A 11 23.73 45.15 -20.09
CA MET A 11 23.27 43.80 -20.41
C MET A 11 24.05 42.79 -19.54
N ASN A 12 23.46 42.45 -18.39
CA ASN A 12 23.85 41.28 -17.63
C ASN A 12 23.60 40.04 -18.48
N MET A 13 24.67 39.44 -19.03
CA MET A 13 24.64 38.08 -19.54
C MET A 13 24.39 37.13 -18.38
N ALA A 14 23.11 36.83 -18.13
CA ALA A 14 22.70 35.75 -17.26
C ALA A 14 23.25 34.42 -17.82
N ARG A 15 24.39 33.97 -17.27
CA ARG A 15 24.83 32.58 -17.36
C ARG A 15 23.69 31.72 -16.83
N ARG A 16 22.89 31.16 -17.74
CA ARG A 16 22.01 30.04 -17.43
C ARG A 16 22.91 28.90 -16.95
N THR A 17 22.99 28.72 -15.63
CA THR A 17 23.51 27.49 -15.04
C THR A 17 22.65 26.35 -15.58
N ARG A 18 23.16 25.63 -16.59
CA ARG A 18 22.63 24.33 -16.98
C ARG A 18 22.74 23.47 -15.74
N SER A 19 21.60 23.26 -15.06
CA SER A 19 21.49 22.25 -14.02
C SER A 19 21.90 20.93 -14.66
N ASN A 20 23.07 20.40 -14.25
CA ASN A 20 23.49 19.06 -14.62
C ASN A 20 22.45 18.09 -14.06
N ARG A 21 21.47 17.72 -14.89
CA ARG A 21 20.53 16.64 -14.58
C ARG A 21 21.34 15.36 -14.55
N ILE A 22 21.77 14.95 -13.36
CA ILE A 22 22.43 13.67 -13.15
C ILE A 22 21.46 12.60 -13.67
N PRO A 23 21.83 11.83 -14.71
CA PRO A 23 20.96 10.78 -15.21
C PRO A 23 20.76 9.76 -14.10
N ILE A 24 19.53 9.69 -13.56
CA ILE A 24 19.18 8.70 -12.56
C ILE A 24 19.08 7.37 -13.29
N THR A 25 20.02 6.46 -13.02
CA THR A 25 19.91 5.10 -13.53
C THR A 25 18.68 4.40 -12.93
N PRO A 26 18.03 3.47 -13.65
CA PRO A 26 16.94 2.68 -13.11
C PRO A 26 17.29 2.00 -11.78
N ALA A 27 18.53 1.51 -11.65
CA ALA A 27 19.05 0.93 -10.42
C ALA A 27 19.06 1.93 -9.25
N ALA A 28 19.53 3.17 -9.47
CA ALA A 28 19.54 4.22 -8.46
C ALA A 28 18.12 4.70 -8.09
N CYS A 29 17.18 4.68 -9.03
CA CYS A 29 15.76 4.94 -8.78
C CYS A 29 15.15 3.84 -7.89
N MET A 30 15.35 2.57 -8.26
CA MET A 30 14.83 1.42 -7.51
C MET A 30 15.42 1.33 -6.10
N ARG A 31 16.71 1.64 -5.93
CA ARG A 31 17.36 1.72 -4.61
C ARG A 31 16.71 2.79 -3.73
N ARG A 32 16.47 3.99 -4.27
CA ARG A 32 15.76 5.06 -3.54
C ARG A 32 14.36 4.67 -3.14
N LYS A 33 13.61 4.02 -4.04
CA LYS A 33 12.26 3.50 -3.73
C LYS A 33 12.30 2.50 -2.57
N ARG A 34 13.21 1.51 -2.61
CA ARG A 34 13.34 0.52 -1.53
C ARG A 34 13.70 1.17 -0.20
N LEU A 35 14.62 2.15 -0.20
CA LEU A 35 14.98 2.89 0.99
C LEU A 35 13.78 3.64 1.56
N ALA A 36 13.05 4.39 0.72
CA ALA A 36 11.87 5.13 1.15
C ALA A 36 10.79 4.21 1.74
N LEU A 37 10.57 3.03 1.14
CA LEU A 37 9.63 2.04 1.67
C LEU A 37 10.09 1.48 3.01
N ALA A 38 11.37 1.11 3.15
CA ALA A 38 11.92 0.62 4.41
C ALA A 38 11.84 1.68 5.52
N THR A 39 12.12 2.95 5.21
CA THR A 39 11.99 4.07 6.16
C THR A 39 10.54 4.33 6.57
N ALA A 40 9.58 4.01 5.69
CA ALA A 40 8.15 4.08 5.98
C ALA A 40 7.61 2.79 6.64
N ASP A 41 8.49 1.88 7.07
CA ASP A 41 8.16 0.61 7.69
C ASP A 41 7.34 -0.34 6.81
N PHE A 42 7.64 -0.35 5.50
CA PHE A 42 7.10 -1.32 4.55
C PHE A 42 8.10 -2.46 4.31
N VAL A 43 7.56 -3.67 4.27
CA VAL A 43 8.26 -4.91 3.92
C VAL A 43 7.97 -5.26 2.47
N GLN A 44 9.02 -5.57 1.71
CA GLN A 44 8.87 -6.17 0.39
C GLN A 44 8.81 -7.70 0.53
N CYS A 45 7.67 -8.30 0.25
CA CYS A 45 7.48 -9.75 0.35
C CYS A 45 7.14 -10.37 -1.02
N LYS A 46 7.52 -11.64 -1.19
CA LYS A 46 7.16 -12.46 -2.36
C LYS A 46 6.30 -13.61 -1.88
N LEU A 47 5.03 -13.60 -2.23
CA LEU A 47 4.05 -14.59 -1.79
C LEU A 47 3.76 -15.57 -2.92
N GLN A 48 3.53 -16.84 -2.59
CA GLN A 48 3.02 -17.84 -3.52
C GLN A 48 1.53 -18.05 -3.24
N ILE A 49 0.67 -17.68 -4.18
CA ILE A 49 -0.78 -17.75 -4.02
C ILE A 49 -1.42 -18.65 -5.07
N PRO A 50 -2.57 -19.29 -4.78
CA PRO A 50 -3.37 -19.99 -5.79
C PRO A 50 -3.74 -19.05 -6.94
N VAL A 51 -3.78 -19.57 -8.17
CA VAL A 51 -4.12 -18.78 -9.37
C VAL A 51 -5.53 -18.19 -9.26
N SER A 52 -6.49 -18.96 -8.74
CA SER A 52 -7.86 -18.56 -8.47
C SER A 52 -7.91 -17.35 -7.54
N PHE A 53 -7.14 -17.37 -6.45
CA PHE A 53 -7.04 -16.25 -5.52
C PHE A 53 -6.40 -15.01 -6.16
N GLY A 54 -5.37 -15.19 -6.99
CA GLY A 54 -4.78 -14.09 -7.77
C GLY A 54 -5.77 -13.42 -8.72
N ARG A 55 -6.68 -14.19 -9.34
CA ARG A 55 -7.78 -13.64 -10.16
C ARG A 55 -8.76 -12.84 -9.31
N ARG A 56 -9.09 -13.34 -8.13
CA ARG A 56 -9.98 -12.64 -7.18
C ARG A 56 -9.40 -11.32 -6.70
N LEU A 57 -8.12 -11.26 -6.35
CA LEU A 57 -7.45 -10.00 -6.02
C LEU A 57 -7.49 -9.01 -7.19
N SER A 58 -7.34 -9.49 -8.42
CA SER A 58 -7.45 -8.67 -9.63
C SER A 58 -8.87 -8.15 -9.84
N HIS A 59 -9.89 -8.95 -9.55
CA HIS A 59 -11.29 -8.53 -9.59
C HIS A 59 -11.59 -7.45 -8.54
N LEU A 60 -11.19 -7.64 -7.29
CA LEU A 60 -11.35 -6.65 -6.21
C LEU A 60 -10.64 -5.33 -6.54
N LYS A 61 -9.45 -5.41 -7.16
CA LYS A 61 -8.74 -4.23 -7.63
C LYS A 61 -9.60 -3.39 -8.59
N LEU A 62 -10.22 -4.04 -9.57
CA LEU A 62 -11.08 -3.39 -10.57
C LEU A 62 -12.35 -2.85 -9.93
N LEU A 63 -13.03 -3.67 -9.11
CA LEU A 63 -14.29 -3.33 -8.46
C LEU A 63 -14.18 -2.06 -7.60
N HIS A 64 -13.08 -1.91 -6.85
CA HIS A 64 -12.84 -0.77 -5.97
C HIS A 64 -11.92 0.30 -6.57
N ASN A 65 -11.64 0.24 -7.87
CA ASN A 65 -10.78 1.18 -8.60
C ASN A 65 -9.43 1.44 -7.91
N MET A 66 -8.77 0.39 -7.41
CA MET A 66 -7.54 0.50 -6.64
C MET A 66 -6.30 0.55 -7.56
N ARG A 67 -5.34 1.41 -7.22
CA ARG A 67 -4.12 1.65 -8.01
C ARG A 67 -3.29 0.38 -8.27
N GLY A 68 -3.14 -0.46 -7.26
CA GLY A 68 -2.27 -1.65 -7.32
C GLY A 68 -2.70 -2.75 -6.37
N LEU A 69 -2.12 -3.94 -6.54
CA LEU A 69 -2.40 -5.08 -5.67
C LEU A 69 -1.97 -4.83 -4.22
N ASP A 70 -0.87 -4.09 -4.00
CA ASP A 70 -0.42 -3.65 -2.67
C ASP A 70 -1.55 -2.96 -1.88
N SER A 71 -2.34 -2.11 -2.55
CA SER A 71 -3.47 -1.39 -1.95
C SER A 71 -4.64 -2.32 -1.62
N VAL A 72 -4.96 -3.26 -2.52
CA VAL A 72 -6.02 -4.26 -2.32
C VAL A 72 -5.70 -5.16 -1.14
N VAL A 73 -4.49 -5.71 -1.12
CA VAL A 73 -4.02 -6.59 -0.06
C VAL A 73 -3.97 -5.85 1.26
N SER A 74 -3.44 -4.62 1.28
CA SER A 74 -3.42 -3.81 2.51
C SER A 74 -4.81 -3.48 3.03
N ALA A 75 -5.77 -3.16 2.15
CA ALA A 75 -7.16 -2.92 2.56
C ALA A 75 -7.81 -4.18 3.13
N MET A 76 -7.56 -5.33 2.50
CA MET A 76 -8.07 -6.62 2.94
C MET A 76 -7.52 -7.01 4.32
N ILE A 77 -6.21 -6.88 4.52
CA ILE A 77 -5.55 -7.16 5.80
C ILE A 77 -6.06 -6.22 6.90
N ARG A 78 -6.15 -4.91 6.64
CA ARG A 78 -6.70 -3.96 7.63
C ARG A 78 -8.13 -4.32 8.04
N LYS A 79 -8.98 -4.69 7.07
CA LYS A 79 -10.35 -5.09 7.37
C LYS A 79 -10.39 -6.38 8.20
N ALA A 80 -9.51 -7.33 7.91
CA ALA A 80 -9.38 -8.53 8.72
C ALA A 80 -8.93 -8.20 10.15
N MET A 81 -7.88 -7.40 10.32
CA MET A 81 -7.38 -6.97 11.64
C MET A 81 -8.43 -6.21 12.47
N ALA A 82 -9.34 -5.48 11.81
CA ALA A 82 -10.41 -4.74 12.48
C ALA A 82 -11.56 -5.64 12.98
N ILE A 83 -11.69 -6.86 12.44
CA ILE A 83 -12.85 -7.75 12.69
C ILE A 83 -12.42 -9.03 13.42
N TYR A 84 -11.19 -9.50 13.18
CA TYR A 84 -10.71 -10.80 13.62
C TYR A 84 -9.33 -10.67 14.26
N SER A 85 -9.12 -11.48 15.30
CA SER A 85 -7.80 -11.85 15.77
C SER A 85 -7.16 -12.90 14.85
N ALA A 86 -5.83 -13.01 14.88
CA ALA A 86 -5.12 -14.01 14.06
C ALA A 86 -5.52 -15.46 14.40
N ASP A 87 -5.92 -15.73 15.65
CA ASP A 87 -6.28 -17.06 16.12
C ASP A 87 -7.64 -17.56 15.62
N GLU A 88 -8.53 -16.64 15.24
CA GLU A 88 -9.86 -16.90 14.67
C GLU A 88 -9.82 -17.24 13.17
N LEU A 89 -8.72 -16.90 12.50
CA LEU A 89 -8.55 -17.11 11.06
C LEU A 89 -7.99 -18.50 10.78
N VAL A 90 -8.89 -19.46 10.58
CA VAL A 90 -8.55 -20.84 10.22
C VAL A 90 -8.49 -20.97 8.70
N ALA A 91 -7.43 -21.58 8.20
CA ALA A 91 -7.23 -21.80 6.78
C ALA A 91 -8.40 -22.59 6.18
N PRO A 92 -9.01 -22.12 5.07
CA PRO A 92 -10.06 -22.85 4.41
C PRO A 92 -9.51 -24.18 3.84
N PRO A 93 -10.39 -25.14 3.50
CA PRO A 93 -9.96 -26.32 2.77
C PRO A 93 -9.24 -25.90 1.47
N PRO A 94 -8.22 -26.66 1.02
CA PRO A 94 -7.43 -26.27 -0.14
C PRO A 94 -8.29 -26.04 -1.37
N PRO A 95 -8.03 -24.98 -2.15
CA PRO A 95 -8.76 -24.75 -3.39
C PRO A 95 -8.43 -25.84 -4.42
N THR A 96 -9.30 -25.98 -5.43
CA THR A 96 -9.12 -26.96 -6.51
C THR A 96 -7.82 -26.77 -7.29
N ASP A 97 -7.24 -25.58 -7.24
CA ASP A 97 -5.98 -25.22 -7.87
C ASP A 97 -4.82 -25.01 -6.88
N HIS A 98 -4.86 -25.64 -5.70
CA HIS A 98 -3.80 -25.55 -4.68
C HIS A 98 -2.39 -25.89 -5.20
N ASP A 99 -2.28 -26.78 -6.19
CA ASP A 99 -1.00 -27.13 -6.82
C ASP A 99 -0.50 -26.07 -7.81
N LYS A 100 -1.35 -25.13 -8.22
CA LYS A 100 -1.04 -24.09 -9.20
C LYS A 100 -0.82 -22.77 -8.50
N LEU A 101 0.40 -22.60 -7.99
CA LEU A 101 0.81 -21.39 -7.30
C LEU A 101 1.45 -20.37 -8.25
N LYS A 102 1.10 -19.10 -8.08
CA LYS A 102 1.72 -17.96 -8.77
C LYS A 102 2.42 -17.08 -7.75
N GLN A 103 3.62 -16.63 -8.10
CA GLN A 103 4.33 -15.64 -7.29
C GLN A 103 3.78 -14.23 -7.51
N VAL A 104 3.54 -13.51 -6.41
CA VAL A 104 3.22 -12.09 -6.40
C VAL A 104 4.20 -11.37 -5.49
N ALA A 105 4.76 -10.25 -5.96
CA ALA A 105 5.61 -9.38 -5.15
C ALA A 105 4.78 -8.20 -4.65
N LEU A 106 4.78 -7.97 -3.34
CA LEU A 106 4.00 -6.94 -2.68
C LEU A 106 4.89 -6.06 -1.79
N HIS A 107 4.44 -4.83 -1.57
CA HIS A 107 4.96 -3.97 -0.51
C HIS A 107 3.81 -3.68 0.46
N ILE A 108 3.94 -4.17 1.69
CA ILE A 108 2.94 -4.01 2.74
C ILE A 108 3.60 -3.46 4.01
N PRO A 109 2.86 -2.74 4.88
CA PRO A 109 3.34 -2.38 6.20
C PRO A 109 3.87 -3.58 7.00
N SER A 110 4.88 -3.36 7.84
CA SER A 110 5.46 -4.36 8.74
C SER A 110 4.40 -5.04 9.61
N GLU A 111 3.45 -4.26 10.13
CA GLU A 111 2.33 -4.74 10.94
C GLU A 111 1.45 -5.74 10.18
N HIS A 112 1.15 -5.46 8.90
CA HIS A 112 0.38 -6.38 8.07
C HIS A 112 1.16 -7.68 7.80
N TYR A 113 2.47 -7.57 7.65
CA TYR A 113 3.34 -8.73 7.47
C TYR A 113 3.37 -9.59 8.73
N ALA A 114 3.52 -8.99 9.91
CA ALA A 114 3.48 -9.68 11.21
C ALA A 114 2.11 -10.36 11.44
N PHE A 115 1.01 -9.72 11.04
CA PHE A 115 -0.32 -10.33 11.11
C PHE A 115 -0.43 -11.58 10.23
N LEU A 116 0.12 -11.54 9.01
CA LEU A 116 0.19 -12.73 8.13
C LEU A 116 1.06 -13.84 8.73
N GLU A 117 2.18 -13.49 9.37
CA GLU A 117 3.05 -14.46 10.06
C GLU A 117 2.31 -15.13 11.24
N ALA A 118 1.54 -14.37 12.01
CA ALA A 118 0.73 -14.91 13.10
C ALA A 118 -0.31 -15.91 12.59
N ILE A 119 -1.04 -15.58 11.53
CA ILE A 119 -2.01 -16.50 10.90
C ILE A 119 -1.30 -17.74 10.36
N ALA A 120 -0.15 -17.57 9.71
CA ALA A 120 0.64 -18.69 9.19
C ALA A 120 1.07 -19.63 10.32
N HIS A 121 1.58 -19.09 11.42
CA HIS A 121 1.99 -19.87 12.59
C HIS A 121 0.81 -20.61 13.21
N ARG A 122 -0.31 -19.92 13.42
CA ARG A 122 -1.56 -20.49 13.93
C ARG A 122 -2.03 -21.69 13.11
N ASN A 123 -1.93 -21.59 11.79
CA ASN A 123 -2.32 -22.62 10.84
C ASN A 123 -1.20 -23.63 10.56
N ARG A 124 -0.39 -23.97 11.56
CA ARG A 124 0.70 -24.98 11.49
C ARG A 124 1.79 -24.66 10.46
N GLY A 125 2.10 -23.38 10.28
CA GLY A 125 3.20 -22.94 9.43
C GLY A 125 2.88 -23.01 7.92
N ILE A 126 1.62 -22.80 7.53
CA ILE A 126 1.29 -22.58 6.11
C ILE A 126 2.11 -21.42 5.54
N ASN A 127 2.29 -21.40 4.21
CA ASN A 127 3.00 -20.29 3.58
C ASN A 127 2.18 -18.99 3.69
N LEU A 128 2.87 -17.84 3.66
CA LEU A 128 2.26 -16.52 3.81
C LEU A 128 1.25 -16.18 2.70
N GLY A 129 1.33 -16.81 1.53
CA GLY A 129 0.34 -16.63 0.47
C GLY A 129 -0.98 -17.35 0.77
N ILE A 130 -0.94 -18.53 1.41
CA ILE A 130 -2.13 -19.22 1.93
C ILE A 130 -2.67 -18.51 3.17
N ALA A 131 -1.81 -17.91 4.00
CA ALA A 131 -2.27 -17.03 5.09
C ALA A 131 -3.05 -15.82 4.54
N LEU A 132 -2.58 -15.24 3.43
CA LEU A 132 -3.32 -14.17 2.76
C LEU A 132 -4.62 -14.66 2.10
N GLU A 133 -4.62 -15.86 1.50
CA GLU A 133 -5.83 -16.50 0.99
C GLU A 133 -6.86 -16.72 2.12
N THR A 134 -6.40 -17.14 3.29
CA THR A 134 -7.22 -17.32 4.50
C THR A 134 -7.89 -16.01 4.87
N ILE A 135 -7.16 -14.89 4.94
CA ILE A 135 -7.80 -13.58 5.11
C ILE A 135 -8.86 -13.34 4.01
N GLY A 136 -8.51 -13.68 2.78
CA GLY A 136 -9.42 -13.60 1.65
C GLY A 136 -10.73 -14.36 1.86
N SER A 137 -10.74 -15.55 2.46
CA SER A 137 -11.99 -16.31 2.62
C SER A 137 -12.97 -15.64 3.59
N TYR A 138 -12.47 -14.86 4.53
CA TYR A 138 -13.29 -14.11 5.50
C TYR A 138 -13.65 -12.71 4.99
N VAL A 139 -12.75 -12.05 4.25
CA VAL A 139 -12.96 -10.69 3.74
C VAL A 139 -13.35 -10.74 2.26
N ASN A 140 -14.66 -10.70 2.00
CA ASN A 140 -15.22 -10.77 0.65
C ASN A 140 -15.42 -9.43 -0.05
N ASP A 141 -15.52 -8.35 0.71
CA ASP A 141 -15.75 -7.00 0.20
C ASP A 141 -14.82 -6.01 0.92
N LEU A 142 -14.26 -5.05 0.16
CA LEU A 142 -13.38 -4.01 0.67
C LEU A 142 -14.11 -2.67 0.88
N THR A 143 -15.44 -2.63 0.76
CA THR A 143 -16.22 -1.48 1.22
C THR A 143 -15.84 -1.14 2.66
N PRO A 144 -15.52 0.14 2.94
CA PRO A 144 -15.24 0.58 4.29
C PRO A 144 -16.49 0.40 5.15
N MET A 145 -16.32 -0.04 6.39
CA MET A 145 -17.42 -0.09 7.35
C MET A 145 -17.95 1.34 7.52
N PRO A 146 -19.27 1.58 7.48
CA PRO A 146 -19.81 2.92 7.69
C PRO A 146 -19.30 3.45 9.03
N SER A 147 -18.46 4.49 8.98
CA SER A 147 -18.04 5.20 10.18
C SER A 147 -19.28 5.87 10.75
N GLN A 148 -19.77 5.37 11.88
CA GLN A 148 -20.80 6.05 12.64
C GLN A 148 -20.19 7.39 13.07
N LEU A 149 -20.66 8.49 12.49
CA LEU A 149 -20.22 9.83 12.87
C LEU A 149 -20.47 9.97 14.37
N SER A 150 -19.43 10.38 15.12
CA SER A 150 -19.59 10.72 16.53
C SER A 150 -20.71 11.76 16.62
N LEU A 151 -21.79 11.44 17.33
CA LEU A 151 -22.78 12.43 17.74
C LEU A 151 -22.05 13.43 18.61
N ILE A 152 -21.54 14.51 18.00
CA ILE A 152 -21.22 15.71 18.75
C ILE A 152 -22.58 16.23 19.22
N GLU A 153 -22.87 15.97 20.49
CA GLU A 153 -24.00 16.49 21.22
C GLU A 153 -23.96 18.03 21.16
N HIS A 154 -24.63 18.61 20.17
CA HIS A 154 -24.99 20.02 20.19
C HIS A 154 -26.14 20.20 21.18
N TRP A 155 -25.80 20.19 22.48
CA TRP A 155 -26.68 20.69 23.52
C TRP A 155 -25.98 21.80 24.29
N GLU A 156 -26.64 22.97 24.26
CA GLU A 156 -26.61 24.05 25.25
C GLU A 156 -25.45 25.07 25.23
N ARG A 157 -25.69 26.17 24.51
CA ARG A 157 -25.62 27.52 25.09
C ARG A 157 -26.79 28.36 24.59
N THR A 158 -27.94 28.20 25.25
CA THR A 158 -28.82 29.34 25.47
C THR A 158 -28.27 30.09 26.68
N ALA A 159 -27.69 31.26 26.42
CA ALA A 159 -27.50 32.32 27.40
C ALA A 159 -27.97 33.61 26.75
#